data_AF-A0A955D9X4-F1
#
_entry.id   AF-A0A955D9X4-F1
#
_cell.length_a   1.000
_cell.length_b   1.000
_cell.length_c   1.000
_cell.angle_alpha   90.00
_cell.angle_beta   90.00
_cell.angle_gamma   90.00
#
_symmetry.space_group_name_H-M   'P 1'
#
loop_
_entity.id
_entity.type
_entity.pdbx_description
1 polymer ?
#
loop_
_entity_poly.entity_id
_entity_poly.type
_entity_poly.pdbx_seq_one_letter_code
_entity_poly.pdbx_strand_id
1 'polypeptide(L)'
;RHILQAMRPVFTDLAQDVQRSIGYYQSLHKDAKLTRLIGLGATFHLPGLRKYLKQQLGMEVYRLEEWKRPIVSDLGDERAAQFHAAAMEMSTAYGLAIQGVGLQTIDANLIPAKVVRDSMWKKKVKWFGMAAGVGLLAGGVMFARPILDQQAIAAADNDRETLSTIDNVVRLASQLRSEAEQARVLGSAQVDPRAARVLGLLEKREAYTWILNDIGAMLADAEGRKAAFIQNNAITPEQVPEGPAWRVESVQTLYEIDANYAAAPANFREQAVSAAVGDPAPSAPRVVVTMEVSTYMPEFERFFAATLPRWLEQNAQRRGLDYMLHSSTSATAAPTRRTGGQRPAATSTQQQATPEVGSTGRRGGGDRRAVEGREPDYEIPVAMTPEEARRIEAERIARGEIEVMGQSRNQSTASIDTNTLDGLAPINEPMPNEGRELVTYTVTWSMILQAPPAPAGESGGEGGGL
;
A
#
# COMPACT_ATOMS: atom_id res chain seq x y z
N ARG A 1 -70.51 -6.72 16.21
CA ARG A 1 -70.52 -5.50 17.07
C ARG A 1 -70.16 -5.79 18.53
N HIS A 2 -70.58 -6.93 19.11
CA HIS A 2 -70.28 -7.28 20.51
C HIS A 2 -68.78 -7.49 20.82
N ILE A 3 -68.00 -8.06 19.90
CA ILE A 3 -66.54 -8.24 20.09
C ILE A 3 -65.81 -6.88 20.18
N LEU A 4 -66.19 -5.88 19.36
CA LEU A 4 -65.63 -4.53 19.41
C LEU A 4 -65.97 -3.77 20.70
N GLN A 5 -67.11 -4.09 21.33
CA GLN A 5 -67.46 -3.53 22.63
C GLN A 5 -66.63 -4.17 23.75
N ALA A 6 -66.37 -5.47 23.66
CA ALA A 6 -65.52 -6.19 24.62
C ALA A 6 -64.03 -5.78 24.52
N MET A 7 -63.55 -5.41 23.33
CA MET A 7 -62.15 -5.01 23.09
C MET A 7 -61.86 -3.52 23.34
N ARG A 8 -62.90 -2.69 23.59
CA ARG A 8 -62.73 -1.25 23.80
C ARG A 8 -61.77 -0.90 24.96
N PRO A 9 -61.77 -1.60 26.11
CA PRO A 9 -60.80 -1.34 27.18
C PRO A 9 -59.36 -1.53 26.69
N VAL A 10 -59.08 -2.64 26.01
CA VAL A 10 -57.74 -2.95 25.46
C VAL A 10 -57.28 -1.89 24.45
N PHE A 11 -58.19 -1.39 23.62
CA PHE A 11 -57.85 -0.30 22.69
C PHE A 11 -57.58 1.02 23.40
N THR A 12 -58.28 1.28 24.51
CA THR A 12 -58.08 2.48 25.33
C THR A 12 -56.72 2.44 25.99
N ASP A 13 -56.33 1.31 26.58
CA ASP A 13 -55.03 1.11 27.21
C ASP A 13 -53.89 1.28 26.18
N LEU A 14 -54.01 0.66 25.01
CA LEU A 14 -53.05 0.81 23.92
C LEU A 14 -52.92 2.27 23.46
N ALA A 15 -54.04 3.00 23.32
CA ALA A 15 -54.01 4.40 22.94
C ALA A 15 -53.31 5.26 23.99
N GLN A 16 -53.55 4.99 25.28
CA GLN A 16 -52.89 5.69 26.39
C GLN A 16 -51.39 5.42 26.43
N ASP A 17 -50.96 4.18 26.21
CA ASP A 17 -49.54 3.81 26.18
C ASP A 17 -48.81 4.45 24.99
N VAL A 18 -49.46 4.50 23.82
CA VAL A 18 -48.93 5.19 22.64
C VAL A 18 -48.84 6.70 22.90
N GLN A 19 -49.86 7.30 23.51
CA GLN A 19 -49.86 8.72 23.86
C GLN A 19 -48.76 9.06 24.88
N ARG A 20 -48.55 8.20 25.88
CA ARG A 20 -47.44 8.33 26.84
C ARG A 20 -46.08 8.27 26.14
N SER A 21 -45.90 7.33 25.22
CA SER A 21 -44.67 7.16 24.45
C SER A 21 -44.38 8.37 23.55
N ILE A 22 -45.41 8.92 22.90
CA ILE A 22 -45.32 10.16 22.13
C ILE A 22 -44.93 11.34 23.03
N GLY A 23 -45.59 11.49 24.18
CA GLY A 23 -45.29 12.56 25.13
C GLY A 23 -43.86 12.49 25.65
N TYR A 24 -43.38 11.29 25.98
CA TYR A 24 -41.98 11.06 26.37
C TYR A 24 -41.01 11.44 25.24
N TYR A 25 -41.25 10.97 24.02
CA TYR A 25 -40.40 11.27 22.88
C TYR A 25 -40.34 12.78 22.56
N GLN A 26 -41.49 13.47 22.59
CA GLN A 26 -41.58 14.92 22.38
C GLN A 26 -40.91 15.72 23.51
N SER A 27 -40.94 15.22 24.75
CA SER A 27 -40.24 15.88 25.86
C SER A 27 -38.73 15.88 25.69
N LEU A 28 -38.20 14.80 25.08
CA LEU A 28 -36.77 14.64 24.80
C LEU A 28 -36.36 15.35 23.51
N HIS A 29 -37.26 15.42 22.52
CA HIS A 29 -37.01 16.01 21.20
C HIS A 29 -38.06 17.10 20.89
N LYS A 30 -37.85 18.29 21.46
CA LYS A 30 -38.80 19.41 21.35
C LYS A 30 -39.07 19.87 19.92
N ASP A 31 -38.12 19.66 19.01
CA ASP A 31 -38.22 20.05 17.61
C ASP A 31 -38.85 18.97 16.70
N ALA A 32 -39.13 17.78 17.23
CA ALA A 32 -39.63 16.66 16.44
C ALA A 32 -41.13 16.80 16.14
N LYS A 33 -41.47 17.02 14.86
CA LYS A 33 -42.86 17.05 14.36
C LYS A 33 -43.33 15.65 13.98
N LEU A 34 -44.05 14.99 14.87
CA LEU A 34 -44.71 13.72 14.60
C LEU A 34 -45.97 13.95 13.75
N THR A 35 -45.97 13.47 12.51
CA THR A 35 -47.06 13.69 11.55
C THR A 35 -47.90 12.44 11.30
N ARG A 36 -47.29 11.26 11.35
CA ARG A 36 -47.90 9.99 10.96
C ARG A 36 -47.48 8.88 11.91
N LEU A 37 -48.40 7.97 12.18
CA LEU A 37 -48.18 6.74 12.91
C LEU A 37 -48.24 5.57 11.92
N ILE A 38 -47.18 4.77 11.85
CA ILE A 38 -47.12 3.58 10.98
C ILE A 38 -47.35 2.35 11.85
N GLY A 39 -48.43 1.62 11.58
CA GLY A 39 -48.74 0.37 12.25
C GLY A 39 -48.09 -0.83 11.56
N LEU A 40 -47.28 -1.58 12.31
CA LEU A 40 -46.61 -2.81 11.88
C LEU A 40 -46.97 -3.97 12.80
N GLY A 41 -46.93 -5.20 12.28
CA GLY A 41 -47.25 -6.43 13.01
C GLY A 41 -48.73 -6.85 12.99
N ALA A 42 -48.98 -8.07 13.46
CA ALA A 42 -50.28 -8.74 13.37
C ALA A 42 -51.42 -7.98 14.10
N THR A 43 -51.12 -7.23 15.16
CA THR A 43 -52.13 -6.48 15.94
C THR A 43 -52.88 -5.45 15.10
N PHE A 44 -52.25 -4.89 14.05
CA PHE A 44 -52.88 -3.92 13.15
C PHE A 44 -53.82 -4.55 12.10
N HIS A 45 -53.96 -5.89 12.08
CA HIS A 45 -55.07 -6.54 11.37
C HIS A 45 -56.43 -6.34 12.04
N LEU A 46 -56.46 -5.99 13.33
CA LEU A 46 -57.72 -5.87 14.06
C LEU A 46 -58.62 -4.79 13.45
N PRO A 47 -59.86 -5.14 13.05
CA PRO A 47 -60.76 -4.19 12.44
C PRO A 47 -61.14 -3.10 13.44
N GLY A 48 -61.16 -1.85 12.98
CA GLY A 48 -61.55 -0.69 13.80
C GLY A 48 -60.43 -0.07 14.64
N LEU A 49 -59.30 -0.77 14.87
CA LEU A 49 -58.17 -0.24 15.64
C LEU A 49 -57.58 1.03 15.01
N ARG A 50 -57.36 1.02 13.69
CA ARG A 50 -56.85 2.19 12.95
C ARG A 50 -57.72 3.44 13.15
N LYS A 51 -59.04 3.28 13.05
CA LYS A 51 -59.99 4.39 13.19
C LYS A 51 -60.02 4.90 14.63
N TYR A 52 -59.99 3.98 15.60
CA TYR A 52 -59.96 4.32 17.02
C TYR A 52 -58.68 5.09 17.39
N LEU A 53 -57.50 4.60 17.00
CA LEU A 53 -56.23 5.27 17.25
C LEU A 53 -56.15 6.64 16.56
N LYS A 54 -56.64 6.77 15.32
CA LYS A 54 -56.73 8.07 14.63
C LYS A 54 -57.58 9.07 15.41
N GLN A 55 -58.70 8.63 15.98
CA GLN A 55 -59.59 9.49 16.77
C GLN A 55 -58.99 9.87 18.14
N GLN A 56 -58.34 8.94 18.82
CA GLN A 56 -57.77 9.20 20.16
C GLN A 56 -56.46 10.00 20.10
N LEU A 57 -55.59 9.72 19.13
CA LEU A 57 -54.27 10.35 19.03
C LEU A 57 -54.28 11.64 18.19
N GLY A 58 -55.33 11.89 17.41
CA GLY A 58 -55.39 13.05 16.52
C GLY A 58 -54.38 13.02 15.35
N MET A 59 -53.76 11.87 15.09
CA MET A 59 -52.73 11.70 14.04
C MET A 59 -53.18 10.72 12.97
N GLU A 60 -52.57 10.81 11.78
CA GLU A 60 -52.84 9.85 10.71
C GLU A 60 -52.18 8.50 10.98
N VAL A 61 -52.99 7.45 11.06
CA VAL A 61 -52.52 6.06 11.24
C VAL A 61 -52.49 5.37 9.88
N TYR A 62 -51.28 5.11 9.37
CA TYR A 62 -51.03 4.36 8.15
C TYR A 62 -50.81 2.88 8.46
N ARG A 63 -51.35 2.03 7.57
CA ARG A 63 -51.16 0.58 7.63
C ARG A 63 -50.39 0.16 6.39
N LEU A 64 -49.36 -0.65 6.57
CA LEU A 64 -48.61 -1.22 5.46
C LEU A 64 -49.43 -2.35 4.83
N GLU A 65 -49.96 -2.14 3.63
CA GLU A 65 -50.78 -3.14 2.92
C GLU A 65 -49.99 -3.84 1.81
N GLU A 66 -49.00 -3.18 1.23
CA GLU A 66 -48.24 -3.68 0.10
C GLU A 66 -46.81 -3.14 0.10
N TRP A 67 -45.88 -3.94 -0.43
CA TRP A 67 -44.50 -3.55 -0.65
C TRP A 67 -44.34 -3.01 -2.06
N LYS A 68 -44.05 -1.71 -2.20
CA LYS A 68 -43.97 -1.03 -3.51
C LYS A 68 -42.62 -1.18 -4.23
N ARG A 69 -41.58 -1.58 -3.50
CA ARG A 69 -40.19 -1.60 -3.98
C ARG A 69 -39.68 -2.95 -4.49
N PRO A 70 -40.05 -4.12 -3.93
CA PRO A 70 -39.52 -5.38 -4.42
C PRO A 70 -40.12 -5.70 -5.79
N ILE A 71 -39.27 -6.13 -6.72
CA ILE A 71 -39.69 -6.73 -7.98
C ILE A 71 -39.92 -8.21 -7.69
N VAL A 72 -41.17 -8.66 -7.71
CA VAL A 72 -41.59 -10.03 -7.33
C VAL A 72 -42.01 -10.85 -8.55
N SER A 73 -41.57 -10.44 -9.76
CA SER A 73 -41.94 -11.06 -11.04
C SER A 73 -41.66 -12.57 -11.10
N ASP A 74 -40.62 -13.02 -10.40
CA ASP A 74 -40.10 -14.38 -10.52
C ASP A 74 -40.76 -15.37 -9.54
N LEU A 75 -41.57 -14.88 -8.59
CA LEU A 75 -42.23 -15.71 -7.57
C LEU A 75 -43.56 -16.33 -8.05
N GLY A 76 -44.13 -15.81 -9.15
CA GLY A 76 -45.48 -16.13 -9.61
C GLY A 76 -46.57 -15.40 -8.83
N ASP A 77 -47.69 -15.10 -9.49
CA ASP A 77 -48.76 -14.21 -8.99
C ASP A 77 -49.34 -14.65 -7.64
N GLU A 78 -49.50 -15.96 -7.42
CA GLU A 78 -50.07 -16.50 -6.19
C GLU A 78 -49.17 -16.25 -4.97
N ARG A 79 -47.86 -16.47 -5.10
CA ARG A 79 -46.90 -16.26 -4.01
C ARG A 79 -46.66 -14.78 -3.77
N ALA A 80 -46.67 -13.96 -4.81
CA ALA A 80 -46.62 -12.51 -4.68
C ALA A 80 -47.82 -11.98 -3.87
N ALA A 81 -49.03 -12.46 -4.16
CA ALA A 81 -50.24 -12.09 -3.41
C ALA A 81 -50.16 -12.51 -1.94
N GLN A 82 -49.66 -13.72 -1.63
CA GLN A 82 -49.44 -14.17 -0.25
C GLN A 82 -48.38 -13.32 0.48
N PHE A 83 -47.31 -12.93 -0.21
CA PHE A 83 -46.26 -12.06 0.33
C PHE A 83 -46.80 -10.66 0.68
N HIS A 84 -47.63 -10.08 -0.19
CA HIS A 84 -48.29 -8.80 0.08
C HIS A 84 -49.32 -8.90 1.21
N ALA A 85 -50.08 -9.99 1.29
CA ALA A 85 -51.01 -10.23 2.40
C ALA A 85 -50.31 -10.29 3.76
N ALA A 86 -49.08 -10.83 3.80
CA ALA A 86 -48.24 -10.91 5.00
C ALA A 86 -47.35 -9.69 5.22
N ALA A 87 -47.54 -8.57 4.49
CA ALA A 87 -46.61 -7.44 4.52
C ALA A 87 -46.38 -6.84 5.92
N MET A 88 -47.42 -6.74 6.75
CA MET A 88 -47.27 -6.21 8.11
C MET A 88 -46.42 -7.11 9.02
N GLU A 89 -46.60 -8.42 8.90
CA GLU A 89 -45.93 -9.44 9.72
C GLU A 89 -44.49 -9.66 9.26
N MET A 90 -44.26 -9.59 7.95
CA MET A 90 -42.95 -9.81 7.32
C MET A 90 -42.03 -8.58 7.37
N SER A 91 -42.48 -7.45 7.93
CA SER A 91 -41.74 -6.18 7.89
C SER A 91 -40.33 -6.27 8.50
N THR A 92 -40.18 -6.95 9.63
CA THR A 92 -38.87 -7.18 10.27
C THR A 92 -37.98 -8.10 9.44
N ALA A 93 -38.54 -9.21 8.93
CA ALA A 93 -37.78 -10.16 8.12
C ALA A 93 -37.34 -9.55 6.77
N TYR A 94 -38.20 -8.72 6.17
CA TYR A 94 -37.87 -7.96 4.97
C TYR A 94 -36.74 -6.95 5.22
N GLY A 95 -36.74 -6.27 6.38
CA GLY A 95 -35.64 -5.39 6.78
C GLY A 95 -34.30 -6.12 6.92
N LEU A 96 -34.30 -7.32 7.52
CA LEU A 96 -33.11 -8.17 7.63
C LEU A 96 -32.63 -8.66 6.26
N ALA A 97 -33.54 -8.99 5.35
CA ALA A 97 -33.19 -9.36 3.98
C ALA A 97 -32.52 -8.20 3.23
N ILE A 98 -33.07 -6.98 3.35
CA ILE A 98 -32.45 -5.76 2.81
C ILE A 98 -31.04 -5.57 3.37
N GLN A 99 -30.85 -5.78 4.68
CA GLN A 99 -29.53 -5.70 5.32
C GLN A 99 -28.57 -6.77 4.78
N GLY A 100 -29.05 -7.98 4.51
CA GLY A 100 -28.25 -9.06 3.91
C GLY A 100 -27.80 -8.78 2.48
N VAL A 101 -28.56 -7.98 1.72
CA VAL A 101 -28.24 -7.59 0.34
C VAL A 101 -27.41 -6.29 0.28
N GLY A 102 -27.20 -5.60 1.40
CA GLY A 102 -26.43 -4.34 1.43
C GLY A 102 -27.22 -3.11 0.98
N LEU A 103 -28.56 -3.19 0.94
CA LEU A 103 -29.44 -2.10 0.51
C LEU A 103 -30.07 -1.33 1.70
N GLN A 104 -29.53 -1.51 2.91
CA GLN A 104 -30.00 -0.85 4.11
C GLN A 104 -29.67 0.65 4.09
N THR A 105 -30.59 1.48 4.60
CA THR A 105 -30.34 2.92 4.79
C THR A 105 -29.42 3.19 5.98
N ILE A 106 -29.43 2.29 6.97
CA ILE A 106 -28.62 2.38 8.18
C ILE A 106 -27.88 1.06 8.34
N ASP A 107 -26.55 1.09 8.24
CA ASP A 107 -25.70 -0.08 8.45
C ASP A 107 -25.29 -0.17 9.92
N ALA A 108 -25.80 -1.18 10.61
CA ALA A 108 -25.47 -1.44 12.01
C ALA A 108 -25.14 -2.94 12.17
N ASN A 109 -23.85 -3.23 12.38
CA ASN A 109 -23.37 -4.58 12.65
C ASN A 109 -22.88 -4.68 14.10
N LEU A 110 -23.60 -5.46 14.91
CA LEU A 110 -23.26 -5.71 16.32
C LEU A 110 -22.39 -6.96 16.51
N ILE A 111 -21.99 -7.63 15.43
CA ILE A 111 -21.10 -8.79 15.52
C ILE A 111 -19.70 -8.29 15.96
N PRO A 112 -19.13 -8.81 17.05
CA PRO A 112 -17.80 -8.41 17.50
C PRO A 112 -16.77 -8.59 16.38
N ALA A 113 -15.92 -7.60 16.17
CA ALA A 113 -14.90 -7.62 15.11
C ALA A 113 -14.00 -8.86 15.16
N LYS A 114 -13.80 -9.46 16.34
CA LYS A 114 -13.08 -10.74 16.50
C LYS A 114 -13.78 -11.88 15.77
N VAL A 115 -15.09 -12.01 15.93
CA VAL A 115 -15.90 -13.07 15.29
C VAL A 115 -15.91 -12.88 13.77
N VAL A 116 -15.98 -11.63 13.29
CA VAL A 116 -15.88 -11.32 11.86
C VAL A 116 -14.51 -11.74 11.31
N ARG A 117 -13.41 -11.37 11.99
CA ARG A 117 -12.04 -11.75 11.59
C ARG A 117 -11.84 -13.26 11.59
N ASP A 118 -12.34 -13.98 12.59
CA ASP A 118 -12.25 -15.44 12.67
C ASP A 118 -13.00 -16.12 11.51
N SER A 119 -14.19 -15.60 11.16
CA SER A 119 -14.98 -16.14 10.04
C SER A 119 -14.29 -15.92 8.69
N MET A 120 -13.66 -14.75 8.51
CA MET A 120 -12.87 -14.41 7.33
C MET A 120 -11.62 -15.28 7.23
N TRP A 121 -10.95 -15.52 8.36
CA TRP A 121 -9.77 -16.39 8.41
C TRP A 121 -10.12 -17.84 8.06
N LYS A 122 -11.19 -18.39 8.65
CA LYS A 122 -11.69 -19.74 8.32
C LYS A 122 -11.98 -19.92 6.84
N LYS A 123 -12.51 -18.91 6.15
CA LYS A 123 -12.75 -18.94 4.71
C LYS A 123 -11.44 -18.98 3.90
N LYS A 124 -10.38 -18.33 4.39
CA LYS A 124 -9.06 -18.25 3.73
C LYS A 124 -8.13 -19.43 4.03
N VAL A 125 -8.31 -20.15 5.14
CA VAL A 125 -7.48 -21.31 5.52
C VAL A 125 -7.36 -22.36 4.41
N LYS A 126 -8.44 -22.62 3.64
CA LYS A 126 -8.40 -23.58 2.53
C LYS A 126 -7.42 -23.17 1.43
N TRP A 127 -7.34 -21.87 1.13
CA TRP A 127 -6.42 -21.33 0.12
C TRP A 127 -4.97 -21.38 0.59
N PHE A 128 -4.71 -21.12 1.87
CA PHE A 128 -3.38 -21.31 2.46
C PHE A 128 -2.95 -22.77 2.42
N GLY A 129 -3.87 -23.72 2.69
CA GLY A 129 -3.58 -25.15 2.55
C GLY A 129 -3.20 -25.54 1.12
N MET A 130 -3.92 -25.03 0.12
CA MET A 130 -3.57 -25.26 -1.29
C MET A 130 -2.21 -24.65 -1.65
N ALA A 131 -1.96 -23.40 -1.26
CA ALA A 131 -0.69 -22.72 -1.53
C ALA A 131 0.50 -23.43 -0.87
N ALA A 132 0.34 -23.87 0.39
CA ALA A 132 1.35 -24.67 1.09
C ALA A 132 1.60 -26.01 0.37
N GLY A 133 0.55 -26.67 -0.12
CA GLY A 133 0.68 -27.88 -0.92
C GLY A 133 1.48 -27.67 -2.21
N VAL A 134 1.18 -26.60 -2.96
CA VAL A 134 1.93 -26.24 -4.17
C VAL A 134 3.38 -25.90 -3.84
N GLY A 135 3.62 -25.18 -2.74
CA GLY A 135 4.98 -24.86 -2.28
C GLY A 135 5.80 -26.10 -1.93
N LEU A 136 5.22 -27.07 -1.22
CA LEU A 136 5.87 -28.34 -0.91
C LEU A 136 6.16 -29.16 -2.16
N LEU A 137 5.23 -29.20 -3.11
CA LEU A 137 5.45 -29.89 -4.39
C LEU A 137 6.57 -29.23 -5.20
N ALA A 138 6.56 -27.90 -5.32
CA ALA A 138 7.60 -27.16 -6.03
C ALA A 138 8.99 -27.34 -5.37
N GLY A 139 9.04 -27.29 -4.04
CA GLY A 139 10.27 -27.56 -3.29
C GLY A 139 10.77 -28.99 -3.49
N GLY A 140 9.87 -29.98 -3.49
CA GLY A 140 10.21 -31.38 -3.76
C GLY A 140 10.79 -31.60 -5.17
N VAL A 141 10.23 -30.93 -6.18
CA VAL A 141 10.71 -31.03 -7.58
C VAL A 141 12.15 -30.53 -7.74
N MET A 142 12.58 -29.53 -6.96
CA MET A 142 13.97 -29.02 -7.02
C MET A 142 15.02 -30.08 -6.66
N PHE A 143 14.67 -31.05 -5.81
CA PHE A 143 15.57 -32.14 -5.42
C PHE A 143 15.57 -33.32 -6.41
N ALA A 144 14.61 -33.38 -7.33
CA ALA A 144 14.51 -34.50 -8.27
C ALA A 144 15.68 -34.55 -9.25
N ARG A 145 16.08 -33.41 -9.86
CA ARG A 145 17.19 -33.37 -10.83
C ARG A 145 18.54 -33.76 -10.23
N PRO A 146 18.99 -33.17 -9.10
CA PRO A 146 20.27 -33.56 -8.49
C PRO A 146 20.37 -35.05 -8.16
N ILE A 147 19.27 -35.67 -7.72
CA ILE A 147 19.23 -37.11 -7.42
C ILE A 147 19.36 -37.94 -8.71
N LEU A 148 18.63 -37.58 -9.76
CA LEU A 148 18.71 -38.27 -11.06
C LEU A 148 20.10 -38.08 -11.71
N ASP A 149 20.67 -36.88 -11.61
CA ASP A 149 22.01 -36.56 -12.14
C ASP A 149 23.09 -37.34 -11.38
N GLN A 150 22.99 -37.49 -10.05
CA GLN A 150 23.90 -38.33 -9.27
C GLN A 150 23.83 -39.80 -9.69
N GLN A 151 22.63 -40.33 -9.96
CA GLN A 151 22.47 -41.69 -10.46
C GLN A 151 23.05 -41.86 -11.87
N ALA A 152 22.86 -40.87 -12.75
CA ALA A 152 23.41 -40.88 -14.10
C ALA A 152 24.95 -40.81 -14.09
N ILE A 153 25.54 -39.98 -13.23
CA ILE A 153 27.00 -39.90 -13.03
C ILE A 153 27.52 -41.24 -12.50
N ALA A 154 26.89 -41.82 -11.47
CA ALA A 154 27.29 -43.12 -10.94
C ALA A 154 27.17 -44.26 -11.96
N ALA A 155 26.19 -44.19 -12.87
CA ALA A 155 26.08 -45.13 -13.98
C ALA A 155 27.18 -44.92 -15.03
N ALA A 156 27.51 -43.67 -15.36
CA ALA A 156 28.57 -43.31 -16.29
C ALA A 156 29.97 -43.66 -15.78
N ASP A 157 30.22 -43.58 -14.46
CA ASP A 157 31.47 -44.00 -13.83
C ASP A 157 31.77 -45.50 -13.99
N ASN A 158 30.74 -46.32 -14.26
CA ASN A 158 30.89 -47.75 -14.52
C ASN A 158 30.99 -48.08 -16.02
N ASP A 159 30.81 -47.10 -16.90
CA ASP A 159 30.87 -47.28 -18.34
C ASP A 159 32.31 -47.11 -18.86
N ARG A 160 32.86 -48.20 -19.42
CA ARG A 160 34.23 -48.23 -19.94
C ARG A 160 34.43 -47.29 -21.13
N GLU A 161 33.40 -47.04 -21.94
CA GLU A 161 33.49 -46.15 -23.09
C GLU A 161 33.64 -44.69 -22.66
N THR A 162 32.80 -44.25 -21.71
CA THR A 162 32.86 -42.91 -21.13
C THR A 162 34.21 -42.64 -20.44
N LEU A 163 34.70 -43.58 -19.62
CA LEU A 163 36.01 -43.45 -18.95
C LEU A 163 37.17 -43.32 -19.95
N SER A 164 37.14 -44.09 -21.04
CA SER A 164 38.18 -44.02 -22.08
C SER A 164 38.18 -42.66 -22.81
N THR A 165 37.00 -42.06 -22.98
CA THR A 165 36.85 -40.74 -23.60
C THR A 165 37.38 -39.64 -22.67
N ILE A 166 37.06 -39.71 -21.37
CA ILE A 166 37.60 -38.79 -20.35
C ILE A 166 39.12 -38.87 -20.34
N ASP A 167 39.69 -40.07 -20.29
CA ASP A 167 41.14 -40.26 -20.30
C ASP A 167 41.81 -39.73 -21.58
N ASN A 168 41.14 -39.86 -22.73
CA ASN A 168 41.64 -39.30 -23.99
C ASN A 168 41.62 -37.77 -23.98
N VAL A 169 40.57 -37.16 -23.45
CA VAL A 169 40.45 -35.69 -23.32
C VAL A 169 41.45 -35.15 -22.30
N VAL A 170 41.64 -35.82 -21.16
CA VAL A 170 42.67 -35.45 -20.17
C VAL A 170 44.06 -35.56 -20.78
N ARG A 171 44.35 -36.63 -21.52
CA ARG A 171 45.62 -36.78 -22.23
C ARG A 171 45.81 -35.67 -23.26
N LEU A 172 44.80 -35.38 -24.08
CA LEU A 172 44.85 -34.29 -25.05
C LEU A 172 45.06 -32.93 -24.37
N ALA A 173 44.35 -32.64 -23.29
CA ALA A 173 44.52 -31.40 -22.53
C ALA A 173 45.92 -31.30 -21.91
N SER A 174 46.47 -32.40 -21.39
CA SER A 174 47.84 -32.44 -20.85
C SER A 174 48.90 -32.27 -21.95
N GLN A 175 48.66 -32.81 -23.15
CA GLN A 175 49.51 -32.64 -24.32
C GLN A 175 49.48 -31.20 -24.81
N LEU A 176 48.29 -30.63 -25.01
CA LEU A 176 48.10 -29.22 -25.40
C LEU A 176 48.70 -28.26 -24.37
N ARG A 177 48.62 -28.59 -23.07
CA ARG A 177 49.27 -27.84 -22.00
C ARG A 177 50.80 -27.91 -22.12
N SER A 178 51.36 -29.09 -22.31
CA SER A 178 52.81 -29.29 -22.50
C SER A 178 53.33 -28.60 -23.77
N GLU A 179 52.55 -28.66 -24.86
CA GLU A 179 52.85 -27.98 -26.13
C GLU A 179 52.81 -26.45 -25.96
N ALA A 180 51.82 -25.92 -25.23
CA ALA A 180 51.74 -24.50 -24.88
C ALA A 180 52.89 -24.05 -23.95
N GLU A 181 53.35 -24.92 -23.04
CA GLU A 181 54.51 -24.68 -22.16
C GLU A 181 55.82 -24.67 -22.98
N GLN A 182 56.00 -25.63 -23.89
CA GLN A 182 57.18 -25.73 -24.77
C GLN A 182 57.25 -24.61 -25.81
N ALA A 183 56.11 -24.20 -26.37
CA ALA A 183 56.01 -23.08 -27.30
C ALA A 183 56.15 -21.70 -26.61
N ARG A 184 56.41 -21.65 -25.29
CA ARG A 184 56.54 -20.43 -24.48
C ARG A 184 55.37 -19.46 -24.61
N VAL A 185 54.20 -19.94 -25.05
CA VAL A 185 52.96 -19.13 -25.13
C VAL A 185 52.36 -18.88 -23.74
N LEU A 186 52.83 -19.63 -22.73
CA LEU A 186 52.64 -19.38 -21.30
C LEU A 186 53.65 -18.36 -20.72
N GLY A 187 54.28 -17.55 -21.57
CA GLY A 187 55.08 -16.40 -21.17
C GLY A 187 54.18 -15.33 -20.54
N SER A 188 54.28 -15.18 -19.21
CA SER A 188 53.39 -14.37 -18.39
C SER A 188 51.93 -14.63 -18.71
N ALA A 189 51.37 -15.69 -18.11
CA ALA A 189 50.01 -15.53 -17.62
C ALA A 189 50.03 -14.28 -16.73
N GLN A 190 49.73 -13.11 -17.30
CA GLN A 190 49.10 -12.05 -16.53
C GLN A 190 47.95 -12.81 -15.88
N VAL A 191 48.07 -13.09 -14.58
CA VAL A 191 46.97 -13.60 -13.75
C VAL A 191 45.79 -12.81 -14.22
N ASP A 192 44.85 -13.46 -14.92
CA ASP A 192 43.82 -12.75 -15.66
C ASP A 192 43.26 -11.72 -14.69
N PRO A 193 43.50 -10.42 -14.89
CA PRO A 193 43.14 -9.43 -13.91
C PRO A 193 41.64 -9.41 -13.73
N ARG A 194 40.86 -10.08 -14.60
CA ARG A 194 39.45 -10.36 -14.38
C ARG A 194 39.23 -11.23 -13.15
N ALA A 195 40.00 -12.29 -12.91
CA ALA A 195 39.84 -13.12 -11.71
C ALA A 195 40.17 -12.30 -10.45
N ALA A 196 41.27 -11.53 -10.48
CA ALA A 196 41.63 -10.63 -9.38
C ALA A 196 40.62 -9.48 -9.19
N ARG A 197 40.06 -8.92 -10.28
CA ARG A 197 38.99 -7.90 -10.22
C ARG A 197 37.67 -8.49 -9.74
N VAL A 198 37.32 -9.71 -10.13
CA VAL A 198 36.14 -10.43 -9.66
C VAL A 198 36.28 -10.77 -8.18
N LEU A 199 37.48 -11.13 -7.72
CA LEU A 199 37.80 -11.25 -6.30
C LEU A 199 37.72 -9.88 -5.59
N GLY A 200 38.19 -8.81 -6.22
CA GLY A 200 38.06 -7.44 -5.75
C GLY A 200 36.60 -6.93 -5.66
N LEU A 201 35.68 -7.47 -6.48
CA LEU A 201 34.23 -7.18 -6.33
C LEU A 201 33.65 -7.78 -5.04
N LEU A 202 34.30 -8.82 -4.49
CA LEU A 202 33.92 -9.43 -3.22
C LEU A 202 34.56 -8.71 -2.03
N GLU A 203 35.68 -8.01 -2.25
CA GLU A 203 36.30 -7.15 -1.25
C GLU A 203 35.33 -6.03 -0.85
N LYS A 204 35.20 -5.79 0.45
CA LYS A 204 34.29 -4.77 1.02
C LYS A 204 32.80 -4.99 0.71
N ARG A 205 32.35 -6.21 0.35
CA ARG A 205 30.91 -6.56 0.25
C ARG A 205 30.09 -6.23 1.51
N GLU A 206 30.78 -6.23 2.64
CA GLU A 206 30.30 -5.92 3.99
C GLU A 206 30.05 -4.42 4.22
N ALA A 207 30.48 -3.55 3.30
CA ALA A 207 30.21 -2.12 3.34
C ALA A 207 28.71 -1.81 3.47
N TYR A 208 27.86 -2.54 2.76
CA TYR A 208 26.41 -2.40 2.88
C TYR A 208 25.88 -2.86 4.25
N THR A 209 26.44 -3.93 4.81
CA THR A 209 26.09 -4.39 6.16
C THR A 209 26.47 -3.35 7.21
N TRP A 210 27.62 -2.69 7.05
CA TRP A 210 28.03 -1.59 7.93
C TRP A 210 27.10 -0.40 7.82
N ILE A 211 26.74 0.04 6.62
CA ILE A 211 25.79 1.14 6.41
C ILE A 211 24.43 0.83 7.06
N LEU A 212 23.90 -0.39 6.86
CA LEU A 212 22.62 -0.79 7.46
C LEU A 212 22.70 -0.85 9.00
N ASN A 213 23.81 -1.37 9.54
CA ASN A 213 24.03 -1.40 10.98
C ASN A 213 24.14 0.02 11.57
N ASP A 214 24.81 0.93 10.86
CA ASP A 214 24.95 2.33 11.25
C ASP A 214 23.60 3.06 11.25
N ILE A 215 22.80 2.87 10.21
CA ILE A 215 21.43 3.41 10.16
C ILE A 215 20.61 2.85 11.33
N GLY A 216 20.68 1.54 11.58
CA GLY A 216 19.99 0.91 12.71
C GLY A 216 20.43 1.48 14.06
N ALA A 217 21.73 1.61 14.29
CA ALA A 217 22.29 2.14 15.53
C ALA A 217 21.96 3.63 15.73
N MET A 218 21.97 4.41 14.65
CA MET A 218 21.60 5.83 14.66
C MET A 218 20.12 6.03 15.01
N LEU A 219 19.23 5.23 14.41
CA LEU A 219 17.79 5.27 14.72
C LEU A 219 17.50 4.78 16.14
N ALA A 220 18.21 3.76 16.61
CA ALA A 220 18.08 3.25 17.98
C ALA A 220 18.56 4.27 19.04
N ASP A 221 19.67 4.97 18.79
CA ASP A 221 20.13 6.06 19.67
C ASP A 221 19.13 7.22 19.68
N ALA A 222 18.55 7.58 18.52
CA ALA A 222 17.51 8.59 18.45
C ALA A 222 16.24 8.19 19.22
N GLU A 223 15.83 6.92 19.17
CA GLU A 223 14.70 6.40 19.95
C GLU A 223 14.99 6.44 21.46
N GLY A 224 16.21 6.04 21.86
CA GLY A 224 16.64 6.11 23.27
C GLY A 224 16.65 7.55 23.80
N ARG A 225 16.95 8.54 22.96
CA ARG A 225 16.96 9.97 23.31
C ARG A 225 15.57 10.60 23.33
N LYS A 226 14.56 9.97 22.72
CA LYS A 226 13.19 10.50 22.63
C LYS A 226 12.62 10.86 24.00
N ALA A 227 12.72 9.95 24.97
CA ALA A 227 12.18 10.17 26.32
C ALA A 227 12.87 11.34 27.06
N ALA A 228 14.21 11.41 27.00
CA ALA A 228 14.98 12.48 27.61
C ALA A 228 14.70 13.84 26.93
N PHE A 229 14.52 13.86 25.61
CA PHE A 229 14.16 15.07 24.88
C PHE A 229 12.77 15.60 25.26
N ILE A 230 11.78 14.71 25.43
CA ILE A 230 10.42 15.08 25.89
C ILE A 230 10.49 15.73 27.28
N GLN A 231 11.25 15.15 28.20
CA GLN A 231 11.41 15.68 29.56
C GLN A 231 12.13 17.04 29.58
N ASN A 232 13.24 17.15 28.84
CA ASN A 232 14.10 18.36 28.88
C ASN A 232 13.48 19.58 28.20
N ASN A 233 12.51 19.39 27.30
CA ASN A 233 11.84 20.48 26.59
C ASN A 233 10.40 20.71 27.05
N ALA A 234 10.01 20.16 28.21
CA ALA A 234 8.67 20.33 28.80
C ALA A 234 7.52 20.01 27.82
N ILE A 235 7.72 19.03 26.93
CA ILE A 235 6.71 18.59 25.96
C ILE A 235 5.62 17.84 26.73
N THR A 236 4.36 18.28 26.59
CA THR A 236 3.25 17.66 27.33
C THR A 236 2.94 16.26 26.79
N PRO A 237 2.39 15.33 27.60
CA PRO A 237 2.05 13.98 27.14
C PRO A 237 1.13 13.95 25.91
N GLU A 238 0.26 14.94 25.77
CA GLU A 238 -0.65 15.11 24.62
C GLU A 238 0.11 15.46 23.33
N GLN A 239 1.25 16.14 23.43
CA GLN A 239 2.11 16.54 22.31
C GLN A 239 3.09 15.44 21.86
N VAL A 240 3.19 14.33 22.60
CA VAL A 240 4.08 13.22 22.25
C VAL A 240 3.46 12.42 21.09
N PRO A 241 4.14 12.29 19.94
CA PRO A 241 3.60 11.55 18.80
C PRO A 241 3.67 10.05 19.01
N GLU A 242 2.67 9.35 18.48
CA GLU A 242 2.63 7.90 18.42
C GLU A 242 3.60 7.40 17.33
N GLY A 243 4.37 6.37 17.65
CA GLY A 243 5.35 5.78 16.73
C GLY A 243 6.81 6.17 17.01
N PRO A 244 7.73 5.78 16.12
CA PRO A 244 9.17 5.97 16.33
C PRO A 244 9.59 7.43 16.25
N ALA A 245 10.75 7.75 16.83
CA ALA A 245 11.42 9.05 16.74
C ALA A 245 11.64 9.50 15.29
N TRP A 246 12.06 8.57 14.43
CA TRP A 246 12.29 8.79 13.00
C TRP A 246 11.77 7.60 12.20
N ARG A 247 11.19 7.90 11.04
CA ARG A 247 10.85 6.93 10.01
C ARG A 247 11.76 7.16 8.81
N VAL A 248 12.34 6.08 8.28
CA VAL A 248 13.12 6.15 7.04
C VAL A 248 12.16 6.05 5.85
N GLU A 249 12.19 7.05 4.97
CA GLU A 249 11.40 7.08 3.74
C GLU A 249 12.19 6.50 2.56
N SER A 250 13.46 6.89 2.45
CA SER A 250 14.36 6.39 1.40
C SER A 250 15.82 6.41 1.85
N VAL A 251 16.60 5.48 1.30
CA VAL A 251 18.07 5.45 1.45
C VAL A 251 18.65 5.26 0.06
N GLN A 252 19.51 6.18 -0.35
CA GLN A 252 20.24 6.14 -1.60
C GLN A 252 21.73 6.09 -1.28
N THR A 253 22.46 5.27 -2.03
CA THR A 253 23.91 5.19 -1.92
C THR A 253 24.53 5.47 -3.27
N LEU A 254 25.58 6.29 -3.26
CA LEU A 254 26.37 6.61 -4.43
C LEU A 254 27.82 6.25 -4.11
N TYR A 255 28.41 5.38 -4.92
CA TYR A 255 29.83 5.06 -4.81
C TYR A 255 30.63 6.08 -5.62
N GLU A 256 31.48 6.84 -4.93
CA GLU A 256 32.40 7.79 -5.56
C GLU A 256 33.80 7.15 -5.63
N ILE A 257 34.33 7.14 -6.84
CA ILE A 257 35.62 6.54 -7.16
C ILE A 257 36.72 7.52 -6.76
N ASP A 258 37.84 6.99 -6.24
CA ASP A 258 39.07 7.74 -5.93
C ASP A 258 39.49 8.69 -7.08
N ALA A 259 39.79 9.94 -6.75
CA ALA A 259 40.32 10.94 -7.68
C ALA A 259 41.64 10.50 -8.36
N ASN A 260 42.38 9.55 -7.78
CA ASN A 260 43.58 8.94 -8.36
C ASN A 260 43.29 7.77 -9.30
N TYR A 261 42.02 7.41 -9.55
CA TYR A 261 41.65 6.43 -10.58
C TYR A 261 41.84 7.05 -11.98
N ALA A 262 43.10 7.19 -12.38
CA ALA A 262 43.58 7.85 -13.60
C ALA A 262 43.15 7.16 -14.92
N ALA A 263 42.23 6.18 -14.87
CA ALA A 263 41.75 5.42 -16.00
C ALA A 263 40.21 5.46 -16.19
N ALA A 264 39.49 6.33 -15.48
CA ALA A 264 38.06 6.52 -15.73
C ALA A 264 37.84 7.30 -17.05
N PRO A 265 37.01 6.81 -17.99
CA PRO A 265 36.72 7.54 -19.22
C PRO A 265 36.05 8.89 -18.89
N ALA A 266 36.25 9.90 -19.75
CA ALA A 266 35.98 11.32 -19.45
C ALA A 266 34.55 11.61 -18.94
N ASN A 267 33.58 10.79 -19.35
CA ASN A 267 32.18 10.84 -18.92
C ASN A 267 31.95 10.49 -17.44
N PHE A 268 32.86 9.79 -16.76
CA PHE A 268 32.77 9.49 -15.32
C PHE A 268 33.46 10.55 -14.44
N ARG A 269 34.28 11.44 -15.01
CA ARG A 269 34.92 12.53 -14.26
C ARG A 269 33.94 13.65 -13.88
N GLU A 270 32.83 13.78 -14.61
CA GLU A 270 31.75 14.73 -14.29
C GLU A 270 30.94 14.34 -13.05
N GLN A 271 31.00 13.07 -12.61
CA GLN A 271 30.38 12.57 -11.37
C GLN A 271 31.31 12.61 -10.15
N ALA A 272 32.57 13.00 -10.30
CA ALA A 272 33.47 13.22 -9.18
C ALA A 272 33.09 14.57 -8.54
N VAL A 273 32.33 14.53 -7.45
CA VAL A 273 32.04 15.74 -6.67
C VAL A 273 33.37 16.29 -6.16
N SER A 274 33.59 17.58 -6.40
CA SER A 274 34.77 18.30 -5.90
C SER A 274 34.85 18.10 -4.39
N ALA A 275 36.01 17.63 -3.89
CA ALA A 275 36.28 17.44 -2.47
C ALA A 275 35.72 18.65 -1.69
N ALA A 276 34.69 18.39 -0.87
CA ALA A 276 34.07 19.44 -0.08
C ALA A 276 35.13 20.06 0.84
N VAL A 277 35.04 21.37 1.08
CA VAL A 277 35.97 22.09 1.95
C VAL A 277 35.92 21.44 3.35
N GLY A 278 37.03 20.82 3.79
CA GLY A 278 37.14 20.11 5.08
C GLY A 278 37.23 18.58 5.02
N ASP A 279 37.39 18.00 3.82
CA ASP A 279 37.52 16.55 3.61
C ASP A 279 38.83 15.96 4.20
N PRO A 280 38.76 14.96 5.11
CA PRO A 280 39.93 14.36 5.73
C PRO A 280 40.71 13.40 4.81
N ALA A 281 40.12 12.94 3.70
CA ALA A 281 40.77 11.98 2.79
C ALA A 281 40.23 12.10 1.34
N PRO A 282 40.62 13.16 0.60
CA PRO A 282 40.07 13.46 -0.73
C PRO A 282 40.36 12.41 -1.81
N SER A 283 41.35 11.54 -1.59
CA SER A 283 41.76 10.47 -2.51
C SER A 283 41.40 9.06 -2.01
N ALA A 284 40.46 8.94 -1.07
CA ALA A 284 39.99 7.64 -0.60
C ALA A 284 38.63 7.29 -1.23
N PRO A 285 38.39 6.02 -1.59
CA PRO A 285 37.09 5.58 -2.09
C PRO A 285 36.04 5.79 -1.01
N ARG A 286 34.87 6.31 -1.40
CA ARG A 286 33.79 6.62 -0.47
C ARG A 286 32.43 6.22 -1.00
N VAL A 287 31.54 5.90 -0.06
CA VAL A 287 30.11 5.73 -0.34
C VAL A 287 29.40 6.93 0.27
N VAL A 288 28.82 7.77 -0.59
CA VAL A 288 27.91 8.83 -0.15
C VAL A 288 26.55 8.20 0.10
N VAL A 289 26.04 8.33 1.32
CA VAL A 289 24.73 7.86 1.73
C VAL A 289 23.83 9.06 1.91
N THR A 290 22.72 9.08 1.17
CA THR A 290 21.67 10.09 1.27
C THR A 290 20.43 9.40 1.80
N MET A 291 19.99 9.79 2.99
CA MET A 291 18.85 9.21 3.68
C MET A 291 17.77 10.26 3.86
N GLU A 292 16.55 9.92 3.47
CA GLU A 292 15.36 10.71 3.73
C GLU A 292 14.64 10.14 4.95
N VAL A 293 14.43 10.97 5.96
CA VAL A 293 13.78 10.60 7.22
C VAL A 293 12.66 11.57 7.55
N SER A 294 11.59 11.06 8.16
CA SER A 294 10.45 11.84 8.58
C SER A 294 10.20 11.68 10.09
N THR A 295 9.72 12.75 10.73
CA THR A 295 9.34 12.73 12.16
C THR A 295 8.08 13.55 12.42
N TYR A 296 7.34 13.13 13.43
CA TYR A 296 6.21 13.87 14.02
C TYR A 296 6.58 14.56 15.34
N MET A 297 7.86 14.52 15.75
CA MET A 297 8.31 15.10 17.01
C MET A 297 8.17 16.64 16.98
N PRO A 298 7.62 17.25 18.06
CA PRO A 298 7.61 18.69 18.19
C PRO A 298 9.03 19.24 18.39
N GLU A 299 9.22 20.52 18.14
CA GLU A 299 10.55 21.16 18.13
C GLU A 299 11.56 20.43 17.21
N PHE A 300 11.09 20.06 16.01
CA PHE A 300 11.80 19.20 15.06
C PHE A 300 13.23 19.65 14.74
N GLU A 301 13.52 20.96 14.68
CA GLU A 301 14.90 21.45 14.43
C GLU A 301 15.85 21.10 15.57
N ARG A 302 15.39 21.28 16.82
CA ARG A 302 16.17 20.96 18.02
C ARG A 302 16.29 19.45 18.19
N PHE A 303 15.23 18.72 17.86
CA PHE A 303 15.23 17.26 17.87
C PHE A 303 16.22 16.70 16.84
N PHE A 304 16.16 17.19 15.60
CA PHE A 304 17.09 16.84 14.53
C PHE A 304 18.54 17.07 14.94
N ALA A 305 18.88 18.28 15.40
CA ALA A 305 20.24 18.62 15.83
C ALA A 305 20.73 17.76 17.02
N ALA A 306 19.83 17.29 17.88
CA ALA A 306 20.17 16.48 19.05
C ALA A 306 20.35 14.98 18.74
N THR A 307 19.85 14.48 17.60
CA THR A 307 19.86 13.05 17.26
C THR A 307 20.82 12.72 16.11
N LEU A 308 20.40 12.88 14.85
CA LEU A 308 21.07 12.23 13.71
C LEU A 308 22.46 12.83 13.41
N PRO A 309 22.62 14.16 13.26
CA PRO A 309 23.94 14.76 13.04
C PRO A 309 24.89 14.51 14.22
N ARG A 310 24.36 14.60 15.44
CA ARG A 310 25.14 14.36 16.65
C ARG A 310 25.65 12.92 16.74
N TRP A 311 24.84 11.93 16.34
CA TRP A 311 25.29 10.55 16.29
C TRP A 311 26.41 10.36 15.26
N LEU A 312 26.27 10.96 14.08
CA LEU A 312 27.29 10.90 13.02
C LEU A 312 28.62 11.52 13.48
N GLU A 313 28.57 12.66 14.17
CA GLU A 313 29.75 13.31 14.75
C GLU A 313 30.41 12.45 15.84
N GLN A 314 29.61 11.86 16.74
CA GLN A 314 30.10 11.01 17.83
C GLN A 314 30.71 9.70 17.33
N ASN A 315 30.27 9.21 16.17
CA ASN A 315 30.70 7.95 15.57
C ASN A 315 31.60 8.16 14.33
N ALA A 316 32.12 9.37 14.12
CA ALA A 316 32.97 9.73 12.99
C ALA A 316 34.20 8.82 12.86
N GLN A 317 34.82 8.47 13.98
CA GLN A 317 35.92 7.50 14.07
C GLN A 317 35.62 6.44 15.12
N ARG A 318 35.57 5.18 14.70
CA ARG A 318 35.31 4.03 15.57
C ARG A 318 36.48 3.05 15.52
N ARG A 319 36.92 2.58 16.69
CA ARG A 319 38.06 1.64 16.79
C ARG A 319 37.67 0.28 16.22
N GLY A 320 38.51 -0.27 15.34
CA GLY A 320 38.34 -1.62 14.78
C GLY A 320 37.40 -1.73 13.57
N LEU A 321 36.99 -0.60 12.98
CA LEU A 321 36.26 -0.56 11.71
C LEU A 321 37.14 0.04 10.61
N ASP A 322 37.12 -0.55 9.42
CA ASP A 322 37.94 -0.16 8.27
C ASP A 322 37.37 1.06 7.51
N TYR A 323 36.57 1.89 8.16
CA TYR A 323 35.95 3.07 7.55
C TYR A 323 35.73 4.19 8.56
N MET A 324 35.66 5.41 8.05
CA MET A 324 35.30 6.61 8.81
C MET A 324 34.02 7.23 8.28
N LEU A 325 33.22 7.81 9.17
CA LEU A 325 32.07 8.60 8.77
C LEU A 325 32.49 10.07 8.68
N HIS A 326 32.15 10.71 7.58
CA HIS A 326 32.34 12.14 7.38
C HIS A 326 31.00 12.78 7.05
N SER A 327 30.54 13.68 7.91
CA SER A 327 29.34 14.46 7.64
C SER A 327 29.67 15.55 6.61
N SER A 328 29.34 15.31 5.34
CA SER A 328 29.29 16.39 4.35
C SER A 328 28.00 17.17 4.59
N THR A 329 28.03 18.12 5.54
CA THR A 329 26.91 19.04 5.75
C THR A 329 26.89 20.08 4.63
N SER A 330 26.60 19.65 3.41
CA SER A 330 26.21 20.53 2.33
C SER A 330 24.72 20.80 2.50
N ALA A 331 24.40 21.96 3.06
CA ALA A 331 23.08 22.59 3.12
C ALA A 331 21.89 21.62 3.10
N THR A 332 21.44 21.23 4.30
CA THR A 332 20.14 20.57 4.48
C THR A 332 19.10 21.33 3.64
N ALA A 333 18.59 20.70 2.58
CA ALA A 333 17.44 21.24 1.87
C ALA A 333 16.36 21.53 2.94
N ALA A 334 15.77 22.72 2.89
CA ALA A 334 14.79 23.14 3.88
C ALA A 334 13.74 22.01 4.06
N PRO A 335 13.43 21.61 5.30
CA PRO A 335 12.63 20.42 5.52
C PRO A 335 11.26 20.58 4.88
N THR A 336 10.78 19.54 4.21
CA THR A 336 9.44 19.55 3.63
C THR A 336 8.43 19.25 4.73
N ARG A 337 7.43 20.12 4.88
CA ARG A 337 6.41 20.04 5.93
C ARG A 337 5.10 19.56 5.33
N ARG A 338 4.46 18.58 5.96
CA ARG A 338 3.13 18.08 5.58
C ARG A 338 2.29 17.90 6.82
N THR A 339 1.01 18.25 6.79
CA THR A 339 0.11 17.96 7.91
C THR A 339 -0.44 16.54 7.79
N GLY A 340 -0.36 15.76 8.85
CA GLY A 340 -0.94 14.43 8.94
C GLY A 340 -2.43 14.48 8.62
N GLY A 341 -2.83 13.84 7.50
CA GLY A 341 -4.20 13.84 6.97
C GLY A 341 -4.35 14.35 5.52
N GLN A 342 -3.33 14.96 4.91
CA GLN A 342 -3.37 15.33 3.49
C GLN A 342 -2.87 14.20 2.58
N ARG A 343 -3.77 13.64 1.75
CA ARG A 343 -3.43 12.76 0.62
C ARG A 343 -2.40 13.47 -0.28
N PRO A 344 -1.33 12.79 -0.74
CA PRO A 344 -0.38 13.41 -1.65
C PRO A 344 -1.11 13.81 -2.94
N ALA A 345 -1.02 15.09 -3.32
CA ALA A 345 -1.25 15.47 -4.70
C ALA A 345 -0.16 14.77 -5.52
N ALA A 346 -0.59 13.94 -6.47
CA ALA A 346 0.30 13.25 -7.39
C ALA A 346 1.23 14.27 -8.05
N THR A 347 2.48 14.34 -7.60
CA THR A 347 3.50 15.16 -8.25
C THR A 347 4.00 14.33 -9.41
N SER A 348 3.38 14.51 -10.58
CA SER A 348 3.90 13.96 -11.82
C SER A 348 5.16 14.72 -12.19
N THR A 349 6.31 14.19 -11.78
CA THR A 349 7.61 14.61 -12.32
C THR A 349 7.70 14.05 -13.75
N GLN A 350 7.14 14.77 -14.72
CA GLN A 350 7.47 14.53 -16.12
C GLN A 350 8.88 15.04 -16.37
N GLN A 351 9.82 14.10 -16.47
CA GLN A 351 11.11 14.31 -17.11
C GLN A 351 10.87 14.77 -18.55
N GLN A 352 11.15 16.05 -18.82
CA GLN A 352 11.29 16.59 -20.17
C GLN A 352 12.63 16.11 -20.74
N ALA A 353 12.57 15.33 -21.81
CA ALA A 353 13.68 15.13 -22.74
C ALA A 353 13.30 15.73 -24.10
N THR A 354 13.86 16.92 -24.36
CA THR A 354 14.32 17.50 -25.65
C THR A 354 13.36 17.71 -26.85
N PRO A 355 13.67 18.69 -27.74
CA PRO A 355 12.69 19.37 -28.57
C PRO A 355 12.69 18.91 -30.04
N GLU A 356 11.51 18.93 -30.69
CA GLU A 356 11.43 19.01 -32.16
C GLU A 356 10.38 20.02 -32.65
N VAL A 357 10.94 21.03 -33.32
CA VAL A 357 10.48 21.88 -34.43
C VAL A 357 9.04 21.70 -34.97
N GLY A 358 8.23 22.72 -34.69
CA GLY A 358 7.44 23.52 -35.65
C GLY A 358 6.52 22.86 -36.69
N SER A 359 5.21 23.11 -36.59
CA SER A 359 4.48 23.73 -37.69
C SER A 359 3.19 24.43 -37.24
N THR A 360 2.82 25.41 -38.06
CA THR A 360 1.88 26.51 -37.94
C THR A 360 0.39 26.16 -37.79
N GLY A 361 -0.25 26.77 -36.77
CA GLY A 361 -1.37 27.73 -36.90
C GLY A 361 -2.71 27.32 -37.53
N ARG A 362 -3.81 27.48 -36.77
CA ARG A 362 -4.99 28.26 -37.21
C ARG A 362 -5.91 28.67 -36.04
N ARG A 363 -6.43 29.89 -36.17
CA ARG A 363 -7.29 30.66 -35.25
C ARG A 363 -8.77 30.25 -35.30
N GLY A 364 -9.49 30.59 -34.22
CA GLY A 364 -10.93 30.86 -34.16
C GLY A 364 -11.54 30.26 -32.87
N GLY A 365 -12.07 30.98 -31.86
CA GLY A 365 -12.56 32.35 -31.79
C GLY A 365 -14.08 32.35 -31.49
N GLY A 366 -14.46 32.46 -30.21
CA GLY A 366 -15.81 32.77 -29.70
C GLY A 366 -16.88 31.71 -29.99
N ASP A 367 -18.00 31.61 -29.27
CA ASP A 367 -18.64 32.55 -28.36
C ASP A 367 -19.65 31.82 -27.46
N ARG A 368 -20.02 32.44 -26.33
CA ARG A 368 -21.01 31.94 -25.36
C ARG A 368 -22.41 32.41 -25.78
N ARG A 369 -23.41 31.53 -25.77
CA ARG A 369 -24.83 31.94 -25.57
C ARG A 369 -25.63 30.88 -24.82
N ALA A 370 -26.25 31.34 -23.74
CA ALA A 370 -27.33 30.70 -23.01
C ALA A 370 -28.64 30.79 -23.78
N VAL A 371 -29.49 29.76 -23.69
CA VAL A 371 -30.93 29.85 -23.98
C VAL A 371 -31.69 28.95 -23.00
N GLU A 372 -32.71 29.55 -22.38
CA GLU A 372 -33.68 28.99 -21.46
C GLU A 372 -34.66 28.01 -22.12
N GLY A 373 -35.09 27.02 -21.32
CA GLY A 373 -36.48 26.59 -21.11
C GLY A 373 -37.42 26.35 -22.29
N ARG A 374 -37.70 25.07 -22.58
CA ARG A 374 -39.02 24.60 -23.06
C ARG A 374 -39.21 23.09 -22.83
N GLU A 375 -40.13 22.73 -21.94
CA GLU A 375 -40.93 21.48 -21.98
C GLU A 375 -42.36 21.86 -22.43
N PRO A 376 -43.29 20.94 -22.79
CA PRO A 376 -43.22 19.47 -22.88
C PRO A 376 -43.79 18.90 -24.21
N ASP A 377 -43.68 17.59 -24.44
CA ASP A 377 -44.77 16.75 -24.97
C ASP A 377 -44.44 15.26 -24.74
N TYR A 378 -45.36 14.57 -24.05
CA TYR A 378 -45.29 13.13 -23.74
C TYR A 378 -46.06 12.36 -24.83
N GLU A 379 -45.34 11.71 -25.73
CA GLU A 379 -45.90 10.65 -26.59
C GLU A 379 -45.53 9.27 -26.05
N ILE A 380 -46.53 8.40 -25.93
CA ILE A 380 -46.39 6.99 -25.53
C ILE A 380 -45.79 6.23 -26.73
N PRO A 381 -44.62 5.56 -26.63
CA PRO A 381 -44.12 4.79 -27.74
C PRO A 381 -44.88 3.47 -27.88
N VAL A 382 -45.32 3.23 -29.11
CA VAL A 382 -45.84 1.99 -29.67
C VAL A 382 -44.88 0.82 -29.38
N ALA A 383 -45.43 -0.37 -29.20
CA ALA A 383 -44.68 -1.61 -28.95
C ALA A 383 -43.53 -1.79 -29.97
N MET A 384 -42.29 -1.70 -29.48
CA MET A 384 -41.07 -1.85 -30.28
C MET A 384 -40.91 -3.29 -30.77
N THR A 385 -40.52 -3.47 -32.03
CA THR A 385 -40.22 -4.80 -32.55
C THR A 385 -38.85 -5.29 -32.07
N PRO A 386 -38.61 -6.62 -31.93
CA PRO A 386 -37.33 -7.16 -31.46
C PRO A 386 -36.12 -6.85 -32.35
N GLU A 387 -36.33 -6.40 -33.59
CA GLU A 387 -35.25 -6.01 -34.50
C GLU A 387 -34.86 -4.54 -34.36
N GLU A 388 -35.83 -3.66 -34.07
CA GLU A 388 -35.58 -2.25 -33.77
C GLU A 388 -34.83 -2.07 -32.45
N ALA A 389 -35.14 -2.89 -31.44
CA ALA A 389 -34.40 -2.93 -30.17
C ALA A 389 -32.91 -3.23 -30.37
N ARG A 390 -32.59 -4.21 -31.21
CA ARG A 390 -31.19 -4.60 -31.49
C ARG A 390 -30.43 -3.53 -32.26
N ARG A 391 -31.10 -2.80 -33.15
CA ARG A 391 -30.48 -1.69 -33.89
C ARG A 391 -30.15 -0.51 -32.97
N ILE A 392 -31.06 -0.14 -32.08
CA ILE A 392 -30.83 0.93 -31.10
C ILE A 392 -29.72 0.52 -30.13
N GLU A 393 -29.66 -0.74 -29.73
CA GLU A 393 -28.61 -1.25 -28.84
C GLU A 393 -27.24 -1.29 -29.52
N ALA A 394 -27.16 -1.71 -30.79
CA ALA A 394 -25.92 -1.64 -31.58
C ALA A 394 -25.43 -0.19 -31.77
N GLU A 395 -26.36 0.76 -31.95
CA GLU A 395 -26.02 2.19 -32.10
C GLU A 395 -25.59 2.82 -30.77
N ARG A 396 -26.08 2.32 -29.63
CA ARG A 396 -25.64 2.74 -28.28
C ARG A 396 -24.30 2.14 -27.89
N ILE A 397 -24.00 0.91 -28.32
CA ILE A 397 -22.66 0.30 -28.20
C ILE A 397 -21.64 1.08 -29.03
N ALA A 398 -21.99 1.48 -30.26
CA ALA A 398 -21.12 2.31 -31.11
C ALA A 398 -20.86 3.72 -30.54
N ARG A 399 -21.82 4.26 -29.77
CA ARG A 399 -21.68 5.53 -29.03
C ARG A 399 -21.01 5.38 -27.65
N GLY A 400 -20.65 4.16 -27.24
CA GLY A 400 -19.97 3.89 -25.97
C GLY A 400 -20.87 4.01 -24.73
N GLU A 401 -22.19 3.98 -24.88
CA GLU A 401 -23.15 4.11 -23.78
C GLU A 401 -23.49 2.77 -23.10
N ILE A 402 -23.08 1.64 -23.68
CA ILE A 402 -23.31 0.28 -23.15
C ILE A 402 -22.01 -0.52 -23.27
N GLU A 403 -21.53 -1.06 -22.15
CA GLU A 403 -20.30 -1.84 -22.05
C GLU A 403 -20.58 -3.34 -22.32
N VAL A 404 -19.99 -3.89 -23.38
CA VAL A 404 -20.13 -5.31 -23.77
C VAL A 404 -19.13 -6.15 -22.99
N MET A 405 -19.62 -7.05 -22.11
CA MET A 405 -18.77 -7.99 -21.39
C MET A 405 -18.16 -9.03 -22.33
N GLY A 406 -16.83 -8.95 -22.51
CA GLY A 406 -16.02 -10.06 -22.99
C GLY A 406 -15.09 -9.71 -24.15
N GLN A 407 -13.92 -9.14 -23.83
CA GLN A 407 -12.63 -9.53 -24.42
C GLN A 407 -11.49 -8.76 -23.74
N SER A 408 -10.54 -9.52 -23.17
CA SER A 408 -9.31 -9.01 -22.57
C SER A 408 -8.49 -8.18 -23.54
N ARG A 409 -8.12 -6.96 -23.11
CA ARG A 409 -6.92 -6.28 -23.60
C ARG A 409 -6.29 -5.42 -22.49
N ASN A 410 -5.05 -5.80 -22.17
CA ASN A 410 -3.97 -5.03 -21.56
C ASN A 410 -4.28 -4.11 -20.36
N GLN A 411 -3.91 -4.61 -19.19
CA GLN A 411 -3.75 -3.87 -17.94
C GLN A 411 -2.92 -2.60 -18.13
N SER A 412 -3.61 -1.48 -18.18
CA SER A 412 -3.16 -0.20 -17.67
C SER A 412 -4.18 0.18 -16.59
N THR A 413 -3.98 -0.33 -15.38
CA THR A 413 -4.91 -0.06 -14.27
C THR A 413 -4.53 1.24 -13.59
N ALA A 414 -5.18 2.31 -14.05
CA ALA A 414 -5.55 3.43 -13.19
C ALA A 414 -6.33 2.87 -11.99
N SER A 415 -5.86 3.18 -10.79
CA SER A 415 -6.50 2.80 -9.54
C SER A 415 -7.79 3.60 -9.34
N ILE A 416 -8.94 2.96 -9.52
CA ILE A 416 -10.21 3.41 -8.96
C ILE A 416 -10.76 2.27 -8.08
N ASP A 417 -10.87 2.62 -6.80
CA ASP A 417 -11.38 1.84 -5.68
C ASP A 417 -12.76 1.23 -5.96
N THR A 418 -12.91 -0.09 -5.78
CA THR A 418 -14.18 -0.75 -5.43
C THR A 418 -13.92 -2.09 -4.72
N ASN A 419 -14.05 -2.11 -3.38
CA ASN A 419 -14.57 -3.21 -2.54
C ASN A 419 -14.01 -3.25 -1.10
N THR A 420 -14.02 -2.14 -0.37
CA THR A 420 -14.10 -2.21 1.09
C THR A 420 -15.17 -1.27 1.61
N LEU A 421 -15.87 -1.73 2.64
CA LEU A 421 -16.87 -1.02 3.44
C LEU A 421 -16.38 0.34 3.99
N ASP A 422 -15.09 0.67 3.85
CA ASP A 422 -14.45 1.90 4.33
C ASP A 422 -14.92 3.16 3.60
N GLY A 423 -15.54 3.03 2.43
CA GLY A 423 -16.04 4.17 1.64
C GLY A 423 -17.41 4.70 2.08
N LEU A 424 -18.22 3.90 2.79
CA LEU A 424 -19.62 4.24 3.12
C LEU A 424 -19.80 4.72 4.56
N ALA A 425 -18.84 4.45 5.43
CA ALA A 425 -18.66 5.11 6.71
C ALA A 425 -17.18 4.98 7.08
N PRO A 426 -16.33 5.96 6.76
CA PRO A 426 -14.98 5.95 7.29
C PRO A 426 -15.11 6.15 8.79
N ILE A 427 -15.06 5.05 9.55
CA ILE A 427 -14.45 5.13 10.86
C ILE A 427 -13.00 5.43 10.52
N ASN A 428 -12.66 6.72 10.45
CA ASN A 428 -11.29 7.14 10.52
C ASN A 428 -10.80 6.53 11.85
N GLU A 429 -10.11 5.39 11.78
CA GLU A 429 -9.14 5.07 12.83
C GLU A 429 -8.37 6.38 12.99
N PRO A 430 -8.35 6.99 14.20
CA PRO A 430 -7.67 8.27 14.38
C PRO A 430 -6.30 8.06 13.77
N MET A 431 -6.00 8.79 12.70
CA MET A 431 -4.73 8.55 12.02
C MET A 431 -3.69 8.82 13.10
N PRO A 432 -2.76 7.89 13.39
CA PRO A 432 -1.74 8.18 14.38
C PRO A 432 -1.07 9.48 13.96
N ASN A 433 -1.14 10.48 14.84
CA ASN A 433 -0.66 11.85 14.59
C ASN A 433 -1.52 12.70 13.61
N GLU A 434 -2.84 12.47 13.51
CA GLU A 434 -3.77 13.32 12.76
C GLU A 434 -3.67 14.79 13.21
N GLY A 435 -3.56 15.71 12.24
CA GLY A 435 -3.37 17.14 12.50
C GLY A 435 -1.97 17.54 12.97
N ARG A 436 -1.01 16.61 13.12
CA ARG A 436 0.38 16.92 13.47
C ARG A 436 1.23 17.18 12.23
N GLU A 437 2.24 18.03 12.38
CA GLU A 437 3.20 18.34 11.33
C GLU A 437 4.18 17.16 11.18
N LEU A 438 4.19 16.54 9.99
CA LEU A 438 5.21 15.62 9.52
C LEU A 438 6.31 16.44 8.84
N VAL A 439 7.52 16.31 9.36
CA VAL A 439 8.69 17.02 8.85
C VAL A 439 9.67 16.02 8.27
N THR A 440 10.04 16.22 7.00
CA THR A 440 10.99 15.36 6.29
C THR A 440 12.34 16.06 6.12
N TYR A 441 13.41 15.36 6.49
CA TYR A 441 14.80 15.78 6.38
C TYR A 441 15.58 14.86 5.43
N THR A 442 16.49 15.46 4.67
CA THR A 442 17.51 14.73 3.92
C THR A 442 18.84 14.85 4.68
N VAL A 443 19.39 13.70 5.06
CA VAL A 443 20.68 13.58 5.75
C VAL A 443 21.65 12.91 4.80
N THR A 444 22.76 13.59 4.50
CA THR A 444 23.81 13.07 3.64
C THR A 444 25.12 12.97 4.40
N TRP A 445 25.75 11.80 4.36
CA TRP A 445 27.09 11.57 4.92
C TRP A 445 27.91 10.67 4.00
N SER A 446 29.23 10.75 4.13
CA SER A 446 30.17 9.94 3.37
C SER A 446 30.80 8.88 4.28
N MET A 447 30.74 7.62 3.87
CA MET A 447 31.54 6.55 4.44
C MET A 447 32.85 6.45 3.66
N ILE A 448 33.95 6.88 4.26
CA ILE A 448 35.29 6.84 3.67
C ILE A 448 35.93 5.51 4.03
N LEU A 449 36.21 4.67 3.04
CA LEU A 449 36.84 3.37 3.23
C LEU A 449 38.35 3.58 3.43
N GLN A 450 38.89 3.09 4.55
CA GLN A 450 40.33 3.12 4.81
C GLN A 450 41.01 1.95 4.12
N ALA A 451 42.18 2.22 3.52
CA ALA A 451 43.07 1.15 3.08
C ALA A 451 43.57 0.36 4.30
N PRO A 452 43.76 -0.97 4.19
CA PRO A 452 44.33 -1.75 5.28
C PRO A 452 45.69 -1.15 5.69
N PRO A 453 46.02 -1.11 7.00
CA PRO A 453 47.33 -0.63 7.42
C PRO A 453 48.40 -1.46 6.71
N ALA A 454 49.37 -0.78 6.10
CA ALA A 454 50.52 -1.46 5.51
C ALA A 454 51.10 -2.43 6.55
N PRO A 455 51.41 -3.68 6.19
CA PRO A 455 52.04 -4.60 7.12
C PRO A 455 53.27 -3.89 7.67
N ALA A 456 53.39 -3.84 9.00
CA ALA A 456 54.50 -3.21 9.68
C ALA A 456 55.79 -3.71 9.02
N GLY A 457 56.42 -2.84 8.23
CA GLY A 457 57.66 -3.16 7.57
C GLY A 457 58.63 -3.56 8.65
N GLU A 458 59.16 -4.77 8.53
CA GLU A 458 60.42 -5.13 9.15
C GLU A 458 61.35 -3.94 8.97
N SER A 459 61.75 -3.34 10.08
CA SER A 459 62.84 -2.40 10.13
C SER A 459 64.07 -3.12 9.58
N GLY A 460 64.28 -3.01 8.27
CA GLY A 460 65.53 -3.37 7.63
C GLY A 460 66.61 -2.53 8.30
N GLY A 461 67.36 -3.16 9.19
CA GLY A 461 68.51 -2.55 9.83
C GLY A 461 69.46 -2.05 8.76
N GLU A 462 69.64 -0.73 8.72
CA GLU A 462 70.77 -0.10 8.09
C GLU A 462 72.05 -0.73 8.66
N GLY A 463 72.69 -1.58 7.86
CA GLY A 463 74.06 -2.02 8.08
C GLY A 463 75.02 -0.85 7.87
N GLY A 464 75.39 -0.18 8.95
CA GLY A 464 76.51 0.74 9.00
C GLY A 464 77.75 0.10 9.62
N GLY A 465 78.80 -0.10 8.80
CA GLY A 465 80.22 -0.03 9.16
C GLY A 465 80.82 -1.09 10.09
N LEU A 466 81.63 -2.00 9.54
CA LEU A 466 83.10 -1.89 9.40
C LEU A 466 83.67 -3.07 8.60
#